data_AF-A0A1I4LLK8-F1
#
_entry.id   AF-A0A1I4LLK8-F1
#
_cell.length_a   1.000
_cell.length_b   1.000
_cell.length_c   1.000
_cell.angle_alpha   90.00
_cell.angle_beta   90.00
_cell.angle_gamma   90.00
#
_symmetry.space_group_name_H-M   'P 1'
#
loop_
_entity.id
_entity.type
_entity.pdbx_description
1 polymer ?
#
loop_
_entity_poly.entity_id
_entity_poly.type
_entity_poly.pdbx_seq_one_letter_code
_entity_poly.pdbx_strand_id
1 'polypeptide(L)'
;MRADRLINIMVLLQNRGKMTTKELAGELEVSDRTIIRDMDALSTVGIPVVAERGKWGGWRLLDNFRSKLSTITLEEMKALFVFPSKGLLQDLGLTHSIDPRHNLLVSLPVHYQADAQAMWDRIHIDVSTWRQSKEKVTAFETIQQAVLGNKKLKIHYEKADGNKEDRLIEPLGLVAKGNRWYLVASRNGELRNYRASRIHSAKMEMERFERPANFHLATYWEQSKDNFIRNLPAYDVDVEIAPSIIKRITFTGKFVQVIEKKSANEQGWLPAVLRFNDRQEAIEYILGFGDQIKIVSPAHLTDEIVSLARRAIRFHQNR
;
A
#
# COMPACT_ATOMS: atom_id res chain seq x y z
N MET A 1 -16.22 -22.27 10.82
CA MET A 1 -16.76 -23.23 9.84
C MET A 1 -15.91 -24.51 9.86
N ARG A 2 -16.30 -25.60 9.16
CA ARG A 2 -15.55 -26.88 9.20
C ARG A 2 -14.10 -26.71 8.71
N ALA A 3 -13.87 -25.93 7.64
CA ALA A 3 -12.55 -25.68 7.08
C ALA A 3 -11.60 -24.98 8.06
N ASP A 4 -12.06 -23.89 8.70
CA ASP A 4 -11.25 -23.15 9.70
C ASP A 4 -10.80 -24.04 10.85
N ARG A 5 -11.67 -24.97 11.29
CA ARG A 5 -11.34 -25.90 12.38
C ARG A 5 -10.31 -26.94 11.97
N LEU A 6 -10.38 -27.47 10.74
CA LEU A 6 -9.36 -28.39 10.22
C LEU A 6 -7.98 -27.70 10.14
N ILE A 7 -7.95 -26.44 9.69
CA ILE A 7 -6.73 -25.63 9.67
C ILE A 7 -6.20 -25.44 11.09
N ASN A 8 -7.05 -25.09 12.06
CA ASN A 8 -6.63 -24.90 13.44
C ASN A 8 -6.07 -26.19 14.08
N ILE A 9 -6.67 -27.36 13.80
CA ILE A 9 -6.12 -28.65 14.24
C ILE A 9 -4.71 -28.86 13.69
N MET A 10 -4.48 -28.57 12.40
CA MET A 10 -3.15 -28.70 11.79
C MET A 10 -2.13 -27.77 12.46
N VAL A 11 -2.48 -26.51 12.69
CA VAL A 11 -1.60 -25.52 13.34
C VAL A 11 -1.25 -25.95 14.77
N LEU A 12 -2.24 -26.42 15.53
CA LEU A 12 -2.05 -26.91 16.90
C LEU A 12 -1.10 -28.12 16.95
N LEU A 13 -1.31 -29.10 16.06
CA LEU A 13 -0.42 -30.27 15.95
C LEU A 13 0.98 -29.89 15.41
N GLN A 14 1.09 -28.90 14.53
CA GLN A 14 2.38 -28.41 14.04
C GLN A 14 3.18 -27.73 15.14
N ASN A 15 2.55 -26.88 15.95
CA ASN A 15 3.22 -26.09 16.99
C ASN A 15 3.50 -26.92 18.25
N ARG A 16 2.54 -27.71 18.74
CA ARG A 16 2.68 -28.48 19.98
C ARG A 16 3.17 -29.92 19.76
N GLY A 17 3.21 -30.37 18.51
CA GLY A 17 3.73 -31.68 18.10
C GLY A 17 2.78 -32.84 18.33
N LYS A 18 2.39 -33.06 19.59
CA LYS A 18 1.45 -34.13 19.96
C LYS A 18 0.41 -33.59 20.94
N MET A 19 -0.86 -33.87 20.68
CA MET A 19 -1.98 -33.48 21.54
C MET A 19 -3.04 -34.59 21.61
N THR A 20 -3.65 -34.76 22.78
CA THR A 20 -4.77 -35.69 22.98
C THR A 20 -6.05 -35.16 22.35
N THR A 21 -7.02 -36.05 22.12
CA THR A 21 -8.36 -35.67 21.66
C THR A 21 -9.02 -34.66 22.60
N LYS A 22 -8.82 -34.81 23.93
CA LYS A 22 -9.40 -33.92 24.94
C LYS A 22 -8.79 -32.53 24.93
N GLU A 23 -7.46 -32.43 24.75
CA GLU A 23 -6.78 -31.13 24.64
C GLU A 23 -7.24 -30.38 23.39
N LEU A 24 -7.33 -31.07 22.26
CA LEU A 24 -7.83 -30.48 21.01
C LEU A 24 -9.32 -30.07 21.12
N ALA A 25 -10.13 -30.89 21.78
CA ALA A 25 -11.55 -30.59 22.03
C ALA A 25 -11.71 -29.34 22.91
N GLY A 26 -10.89 -29.21 23.96
CA GLY A 26 -10.88 -28.04 24.84
C GLY A 26 -10.43 -26.77 24.14
N GLU A 27 -9.31 -26.81 23.41
CA GLU A 27 -8.75 -25.64 22.70
C GLU A 27 -9.65 -25.16 21.56
N LEU A 28 -10.43 -26.05 20.95
CA LEU A 28 -11.31 -25.73 19.82
C LEU A 28 -12.80 -25.62 20.23
N GLU A 29 -13.11 -25.73 21.52
CA GLU A 29 -14.45 -25.66 22.09
C GLU A 29 -15.46 -26.60 21.39
N VAL A 30 -15.04 -27.84 21.09
CA VAL A 30 -15.87 -28.85 20.43
C VAL A 30 -15.86 -30.18 21.19
N SER A 31 -16.76 -31.09 20.82
CA SER A 31 -16.76 -32.44 21.39
C SER A 31 -15.59 -33.30 20.89
N ASP A 32 -15.14 -34.26 21.70
CA ASP A 32 -14.16 -35.29 21.31
C ASP A 32 -14.55 -36.01 20.01
N ARG A 33 -15.84 -36.29 19.83
CA ARG A 33 -16.38 -36.93 18.62
C ARG A 33 -16.18 -36.07 17.37
N THR A 34 -16.23 -34.75 17.51
CA THR A 34 -15.95 -33.80 16.43
C THR A 34 -14.47 -33.86 16.04
N ILE A 35 -13.56 -33.89 17.01
CA ILE A 35 -12.12 -33.99 16.76
C ILE A 35 -11.78 -35.27 16.00
N ILE A 36 -12.33 -36.42 16.41
CA ILE A 36 -12.09 -37.70 15.72
C ILE A 36 -12.54 -37.61 14.25
N ARG A 37 -13.74 -37.08 14.00
CA ARG A 37 -14.28 -36.91 12.64
C ARG A 37 -13.46 -35.93 11.81
N ASP A 38 -12.85 -34.93 12.44
CA ASP A 38 -11.99 -33.96 11.77
C ASP A 38 -10.62 -34.56 11.43
N MET A 39 -10.07 -35.46 12.26
CA MET A 39 -8.87 -36.23 11.92
C MET A 39 -9.10 -37.13 10.71
N ASP A 40 -10.26 -37.79 10.63
CA ASP A 40 -10.64 -38.58 9.45
C ASP A 40 -10.74 -37.70 8.19
N ALA A 41 -11.29 -36.50 8.34
CA ALA A 41 -11.40 -35.54 7.24
C ALA A 41 -10.02 -35.07 6.74
N LEU A 42 -9.08 -34.79 7.66
CA LEU A 42 -7.69 -34.45 7.33
C LEU A 42 -7.00 -35.60 6.60
N SER A 43 -7.15 -36.83 7.10
CA SER A 43 -6.59 -38.03 6.47
C SER A 43 -7.12 -38.23 5.04
N THR A 44 -8.43 -38.00 4.83
CA THR A 44 -9.09 -38.15 3.52
C THR A 44 -8.53 -37.19 2.46
N VAL A 45 -8.06 -36.00 2.87
CA VAL A 45 -7.45 -35.01 1.97
C VAL A 45 -5.93 -35.15 1.87
N GLY A 46 -5.37 -36.27 2.33
CA GLY A 46 -3.95 -36.59 2.20
C GLY A 46 -3.05 -35.97 3.26
N ILE A 47 -3.61 -35.46 4.36
CA ILE A 47 -2.83 -34.92 5.48
C ILE A 47 -2.52 -36.08 6.45
N PRO A 48 -1.24 -36.43 6.67
CA PRO A 48 -0.87 -37.62 7.42
C PRO A 48 -0.90 -37.37 8.94
N VAL A 49 -2.11 -37.43 9.51
CA VAL A 49 -2.35 -37.47 10.96
C VAL A 49 -2.24 -38.90 11.48
N VAL A 50 -1.53 -39.08 12.60
CA VAL A 50 -1.29 -40.39 13.22
C VAL A 50 -1.77 -40.37 14.66
N ALA A 51 -2.49 -41.42 15.06
CA ALA A 51 -2.85 -41.67 16.46
C ALA A 51 -1.79 -42.56 17.13
N GLU A 52 -1.13 -42.05 18.16
CA GLU A 52 -0.35 -42.86 19.08
C GLU A 52 -1.24 -43.37 20.22
N ARG A 53 -1.23 -44.68 20.48
CA ARG A 53 -2.02 -45.31 21.55
C ARG A 53 -1.23 -45.36 22.86
N GLY A 54 -1.95 -45.34 23.99
CA GLY A 54 -1.39 -45.51 25.34
C GLY A 54 -1.73 -44.37 26.29
N LYS A 55 -1.26 -44.46 27.54
CA LYS A 55 -1.50 -43.47 28.62
C LYS A 55 -0.99 -42.06 28.26
N TRP A 56 0.01 -41.98 27.38
CA TRP A 56 0.61 -40.75 26.84
C TRP A 56 0.41 -40.62 25.32
N GLY A 57 -0.65 -41.27 24.82
CA GLY A 57 -1.05 -41.25 23.41
C GLY A 57 -1.65 -39.91 22.99
N GLY A 58 -1.83 -39.73 21.69
CA GLY A 58 -2.36 -38.49 21.13
C GLY A 58 -2.23 -38.46 19.60
N TRP A 59 -2.76 -37.41 19.01
CA TRP A 59 -2.64 -37.11 17.60
C TRP A 59 -1.36 -36.34 17.34
N ARG A 60 -0.68 -36.68 16.23
CA ARG A 60 0.46 -35.93 15.70
C ARG A 60 0.47 -35.96 14.18
N LEU A 61 1.18 -35.01 13.58
CA LEU A 61 1.53 -35.07 12.16
C LEU A 61 2.77 -35.96 11.97
N LEU A 62 2.88 -36.67 10.85
CA LEU A 62 4.14 -37.33 10.48
C LEU A 62 5.27 -36.29 10.35
N ASP A 63 6.46 -36.64 10.85
CA ASP A 63 7.60 -35.71 10.99
C ASP A 63 8.07 -35.12 9.66
N ASN A 64 7.94 -35.89 8.57
CA ASN A 64 8.25 -35.47 7.20
C ASN A 64 7.22 -34.49 6.60
N PHE A 65 6.00 -34.43 7.15
CA PHE A 65 4.96 -33.46 6.76
C PHE A 65 5.11 -32.18 7.57
N ARG A 66 5.54 -32.30 8.84
CA ARG A 66 5.85 -31.17 9.72
C ARG A 66 7.02 -30.34 9.17
N SER A 67 8.02 -30.97 8.56
CA SER A 67 9.15 -30.30 7.91
C SER A 67 8.79 -29.69 6.55
N LYS A 68 7.92 -30.34 5.76
CA LYS A 68 7.43 -29.81 4.47
C LYS A 68 6.48 -28.61 4.59
N LEU A 69 5.83 -28.43 5.74
CA LEU A 69 5.00 -27.26 6.04
C LEU A 69 5.78 -26.12 6.72
N SER A 70 7.02 -26.36 7.15
CA SER A 70 7.86 -25.37 7.84
C SER A 70 8.87 -24.75 6.88
N THR A 71 8.39 -24.16 5.79
CA THR A 71 9.23 -23.50 4.76
C THR A 71 9.10 -21.98 4.84
N ILE A 72 8.85 -21.43 6.01
CA ILE A 72 8.99 -19.98 6.25
C ILE A 72 10.15 -19.84 7.23
N THR A 73 11.26 -19.30 6.75
CA THR A 73 12.42 -18.97 7.59
C THR A 73 12.07 -17.82 8.54
N LEU A 74 12.85 -17.66 9.62
CA LEU A 74 12.68 -16.52 10.53
C LEU A 74 12.73 -15.17 9.79
N GLU A 75 13.60 -15.05 8.77
CA GLU A 75 13.71 -13.82 7.96
C GLU A 75 12.48 -13.60 7.07
N GLU A 76 11.90 -14.66 6.49
CA GLU A 76 10.64 -14.57 5.74
C GLU A 76 9.43 -14.29 6.66
N MET A 77 9.42 -14.84 7.88
CA MET A 77 8.41 -14.50 8.90
C MET A 77 8.53 -13.01 9.29
N LYS A 78 9.76 -12.52 9.48
CA LYS A 78 10.03 -11.09 9.73
C LYS A 78 9.49 -10.19 8.64
N ALA A 79 9.61 -10.59 7.38
CA ALA A 79 9.06 -9.84 6.25
C ALA A 79 7.51 -9.79 6.27
N LEU A 80 6.84 -10.85 6.75
CA LEU A 80 5.38 -10.89 6.91
C LEU A 80 4.87 -10.03 8.10
N PHE A 81 5.75 -9.61 9.03
CA PHE A 81 5.40 -8.79 10.18
C PHE A 81 5.22 -7.29 9.87
N VAL A 82 5.48 -6.87 8.62
CA VAL A 82 5.19 -5.52 8.11
C VAL A 82 3.69 -5.41 7.83
N PHE A 83 2.91 -5.37 8.91
CA PHE A 83 1.45 -5.35 8.82
C PHE A 83 0.95 -4.01 8.24
N PRO A 84 -0.05 -4.00 7.35
CA PRO A 84 -0.65 -2.77 6.87
C PRO A 84 -1.24 -1.96 8.02
N SER A 85 -1.24 -0.63 7.88
CA SER A 85 -1.75 0.27 8.91
C SER A 85 -3.22 -0.05 9.25
N LYS A 86 -3.61 0.25 10.50
CA LYS A 86 -4.99 0.07 11.00
C LYS A 86 -6.06 0.66 10.06
N GLY A 87 -5.76 1.78 9.41
CA GLY A 87 -6.66 2.41 8.45
C GLY A 87 -6.92 1.58 7.19
N LEU A 88 -5.87 0.99 6.59
CA LEU A 88 -6.02 0.15 5.41
C LEU A 88 -6.80 -1.13 5.70
N LEU A 89 -6.59 -1.72 6.88
CA LEU A 89 -7.37 -2.87 7.33
C LEU A 89 -8.85 -2.53 7.53
N GLN A 90 -9.13 -1.35 8.08
CA GLN A 90 -10.49 -0.86 8.24
C GLN A 90 -11.17 -0.65 6.87
N ASP A 91 -10.47 -0.06 5.91
CA ASP A 91 -11.01 0.14 4.55
C ASP A 91 -11.36 -1.21 3.89
N LEU A 92 -10.56 -2.25 4.11
CA LEU A 92 -10.81 -3.61 3.62
C LEU A 92 -11.92 -4.35 4.36
N GLY A 93 -12.54 -3.75 5.38
CA GLY A 93 -13.55 -4.40 6.22
C GLY A 93 -12.98 -5.44 7.19
N LEU A 94 -11.65 -5.47 7.38
CA LEU A 94 -10.95 -6.38 8.28
C LEU A 94 -10.89 -5.81 9.71
N THR A 95 -12.04 -5.31 10.19
CA THR A 95 -12.19 -4.80 11.55
C THR A 95 -12.59 -5.94 12.47
N HIS A 96 -11.59 -6.63 13.04
CA HIS A 96 -11.83 -7.57 14.13
C HIS A 96 -11.65 -6.87 15.49
N SER A 97 -12.39 -7.33 16.51
CA SER A 97 -12.26 -6.86 17.90
C SER A 97 -10.89 -7.18 18.52
N ILE A 98 -10.15 -8.09 17.89
CA ILE A 98 -8.81 -8.53 18.27
C ILE A 98 -7.84 -7.98 17.22
N ASP A 99 -6.75 -7.36 17.66
CA ASP A 99 -5.69 -6.87 16.76
C ASP A 99 -5.21 -8.06 15.90
N PRO A 100 -5.29 -7.99 14.55
CA PRO A 100 -4.86 -9.08 13.68
C PRO A 100 -3.41 -9.53 13.94
N ARG A 101 -2.57 -8.65 14.49
CA ARG A 101 -1.22 -8.97 14.98
C ARG A 101 -1.24 -10.02 16.08
N HIS A 102 -2.20 -9.96 17.00
CA HIS A 102 -2.31 -10.95 18.07
C HIS A 102 -2.57 -12.36 17.51
N ASN A 103 -3.49 -12.51 16.56
CA ASN A 103 -3.77 -13.80 15.94
C ASN A 103 -2.55 -14.35 15.17
N LEU A 104 -1.80 -13.47 14.51
CA LEU A 104 -0.56 -13.85 13.83
C LEU A 104 0.49 -14.30 14.85
N LEU A 105 0.67 -13.58 15.97
CA LEU A 105 1.60 -13.94 17.04
C LEU A 105 1.33 -15.34 17.58
N VAL A 106 0.06 -15.63 17.89
CA VAL A 106 -0.37 -16.92 18.46
C VAL A 106 -0.19 -18.07 17.45
N SER A 107 -0.21 -17.76 16.16
CA SER A 107 0.02 -18.73 15.09
C SER A 107 1.50 -19.08 14.89
N LEU A 108 2.43 -18.27 15.43
CA LEU A 108 3.86 -18.51 15.32
C LEU A 108 4.32 -19.65 16.23
N PRO A 109 5.37 -20.39 15.81
CA PRO A 109 6.12 -21.26 16.71
C PRO A 109 6.56 -20.51 17.97
N VAL A 110 6.43 -21.14 19.14
CA VAL A 110 6.61 -20.51 20.46
C VAL A 110 7.94 -19.78 20.60
N HIS A 111 9.02 -20.33 20.04
CA HIS A 111 10.36 -19.73 20.11
C HIS A 111 10.53 -18.45 19.30
N TYR A 112 9.60 -18.11 18.40
CA TYR A 112 9.60 -16.84 17.65
C TYR A 112 8.65 -15.79 18.21
N GLN A 113 7.76 -16.15 19.14
CA GLN A 113 6.74 -15.24 19.66
C GLN A 113 7.35 -14.07 20.44
N ALA A 114 8.35 -14.35 21.30
CA ALA A 114 9.01 -13.31 22.10
C ALA A 114 9.75 -12.29 21.23
N ASP A 115 10.49 -12.77 20.22
CA ASP A 115 11.23 -11.91 19.29
C ASP A 115 10.28 -11.08 18.40
N ALA A 116 9.18 -11.67 17.93
CA ALA A 116 8.17 -10.97 17.14
C ALA A 116 7.47 -9.88 17.96
N GLN A 117 7.07 -10.19 19.20
CA GLN A 117 6.47 -9.21 20.12
C GLN A 117 7.43 -8.04 20.38
N ALA A 118 8.69 -8.34 20.70
CA ALA A 118 9.71 -7.34 20.97
C ALA A 118 10.01 -6.44 19.76
N MET A 119 9.77 -6.92 18.54
CA MET A 119 9.88 -6.14 17.32
C MET A 119 8.67 -5.21 17.12
N TRP A 120 7.43 -5.68 17.32
CA TRP A 120 6.23 -4.84 17.22
C TRP A 120 6.15 -3.74 18.27
N ASP A 121 6.67 -3.98 19.47
CA ASP A 121 6.71 -2.97 20.52
C ASP A 121 7.69 -1.83 20.19
N ARG A 122 8.63 -2.06 19.24
CA ARG A 122 9.68 -1.10 18.85
C ARG A 122 9.53 -0.53 17.45
N ILE A 123 8.78 -1.20 16.58
CA ILE A 123 8.61 -0.80 15.17
C ILE A 123 7.12 -0.56 14.91
N HIS A 124 6.76 0.72 14.76
CA HIS A 124 5.42 1.15 14.36
C HIS A 124 5.42 1.60 12.90
N ILE A 125 4.65 0.92 12.06
CA ILE A 125 4.48 1.28 10.65
C ILE A 125 3.23 2.16 10.52
N ASP A 126 3.46 3.46 10.40
CA ASP A 126 2.43 4.41 10.01
C ASP A 126 2.59 4.80 8.54
N VAL A 127 1.65 4.37 7.71
CA VAL A 127 1.58 4.75 6.28
C VAL A 127 0.76 6.03 6.05
N SER A 128 0.31 6.68 7.13
CA SER A 128 -0.46 7.92 7.08
C SER A 128 0.43 9.14 6.80
N THR A 129 -0.19 10.22 6.34
CA THR A 129 0.48 11.50 6.13
C THR A 129 0.31 12.40 7.36
N TRP A 130 1.38 13.11 7.76
CA TRP A 130 1.38 14.07 8.89
C TRP A 130 0.18 15.03 8.90
N ARG A 131 -0.22 15.50 7.71
CA ARG A 131 -1.49 16.22 7.53
C ARG A 131 -2.50 15.23 6.99
N GLN A 132 -3.51 14.91 7.78
CA GLN A 132 -4.59 14.03 7.36
C GLN A 132 -5.61 14.85 6.55
N SER A 133 -5.79 14.50 5.29
CA SER A 133 -7.10 14.62 4.65
C SER A 133 -7.63 13.19 4.53
N LYS A 134 -8.64 12.84 5.33
CA LYS A 134 -9.35 11.57 5.13
C LYS A 134 -10.03 11.64 3.78
N GLU A 135 -9.44 11.02 2.76
CA GLU A 135 -10.10 10.85 1.49
C GLU A 135 -11.08 9.69 1.60
N LYS A 136 -12.35 10.02 1.85
CA LYS A 136 -13.42 9.03 1.94
C LYS A 136 -13.63 8.41 0.55
N VAL A 137 -13.40 7.11 0.43
CA VAL A 137 -13.76 6.35 -0.77
C VAL A 137 -15.17 5.82 -0.58
N THR A 138 -16.17 6.52 -1.13
CA THR A 138 -17.60 6.19 -0.96
C THR A 138 -17.97 4.83 -1.56
N ALA A 139 -17.33 4.45 -2.66
CA ALA A 139 -17.65 3.23 -3.42
C ALA A 139 -16.68 2.07 -3.17
N PHE A 140 -15.91 2.08 -2.06
CA PHE A 140 -14.79 1.14 -1.87
C PHE A 140 -15.24 -0.32 -1.85
N GLU A 141 -16.29 -0.65 -1.10
CA GLU A 141 -16.82 -2.01 -0.99
C GLU A 141 -17.26 -2.55 -2.37
N THR A 142 -17.98 -1.74 -3.15
CA THR A 142 -18.41 -2.12 -4.50
C THR A 142 -17.22 -2.36 -5.44
N ILE A 143 -16.19 -1.52 -5.36
CA ILE A 143 -14.96 -1.71 -6.14
C ILE A 143 -14.26 -3.01 -5.74
N GLN A 144 -14.10 -3.26 -4.42
CA GLN A 144 -13.47 -4.45 -3.89
C GLN A 144 -14.19 -5.72 -4.34
N GLN A 145 -15.52 -5.75 -4.24
CA GLN A 145 -16.35 -6.88 -4.70
C GLN A 145 -16.21 -7.10 -6.21
N ALA A 146 -16.17 -6.04 -7.01
CA ALA A 146 -16.02 -6.16 -8.47
C ALA A 146 -14.64 -6.71 -8.88
N VAL A 147 -13.56 -6.28 -8.20
CA VAL A 147 -12.20 -6.82 -8.38
C VAL A 147 -12.16 -8.32 -8.05
N LEU A 148 -12.67 -8.71 -6.87
CA LEU A 148 -12.65 -10.11 -6.42
C LEU A 148 -13.55 -11.01 -7.28
N GLY A 149 -14.64 -10.46 -7.81
CA GLY A 149 -15.62 -11.18 -8.63
C GLY A 149 -15.33 -11.18 -10.13
N ASN A 150 -14.25 -10.54 -10.59
CA ASN A 150 -13.96 -10.28 -12.01
C ASN A 150 -15.18 -9.71 -12.78
N LYS A 151 -15.89 -8.77 -12.17
CA LYS A 151 -17.08 -8.13 -12.76
C LYS A 151 -16.73 -6.77 -13.33
N LYS A 152 -17.28 -6.44 -14.50
CA LYS A 152 -17.15 -5.10 -15.08
C LYS A 152 -17.76 -4.06 -14.14
N LEU A 153 -17.20 -2.86 -14.14
CA LEU A 153 -17.57 -1.80 -13.22
C LEU A 153 -17.84 -0.53 -14.00
N LYS A 154 -19.05 0.03 -13.86
CA LYS A 154 -19.37 1.37 -14.34
C LYS A 154 -19.05 2.37 -13.23
N ILE A 155 -18.18 3.33 -13.49
CA ILE A 155 -17.74 4.34 -12.51
C ILE A 155 -18.06 5.75 -13.00
N HIS A 156 -18.40 6.64 -12.07
CA HIS A 156 -18.42 8.09 -12.29
C HIS A 156 -17.13 8.69 -11.75
N TYR A 157 -16.21 9.08 -12.65
CA TYR A 157 -14.84 9.43 -12.30
C TYR A 157 -14.50 10.89 -12.58
N GLU A 158 -13.91 11.56 -11.59
CA GLU A 158 -13.39 12.91 -11.72
C GLU A 158 -11.90 12.88 -12.12
N LYS A 159 -11.56 13.53 -13.23
CA LYS A 159 -10.18 13.72 -13.70
C LYS A 159 -9.47 14.81 -12.89
N ALA A 160 -8.16 14.94 -13.10
CA ALA A 160 -7.36 15.98 -12.42
C ALA A 160 -7.74 17.41 -12.83
N ASP A 161 -8.31 17.60 -14.02
CA ASP A 161 -8.83 18.86 -14.55
C ASP A 161 -10.25 19.20 -14.04
N GLY A 162 -10.83 18.36 -13.16
CA GLY A 162 -12.18 18.52 -12.63
C GLY A 162 -13.30 17.95 -13.51
N ASN A 163 -12.99 17.50 -14.74
CA ASN A 163 -13.99 16.92 -15.63
C ASN A 163 -14.47 15.56 -15.10
N LYS A 164 -15.79 15.39 -15.03
CA LYS A 164 -16.43 14.15 -14.58
C LYS A 164 -16.97 13.38 -15.77
N GLU A 165 -16.63 12.10 -15.84
CA GLU A 165 -17.11 11.23 -16.91
C GLU A 165 -17.46 9.83 -16.40
N ASP A 166 -18.50 9.25 -16.99
CA ASP A 166 -18.83 7.84 -16.80
C ASP A 166 -17.87 6.96 -17.61
N ARG A 167 -17.42 5.87 -17.00
CA ARG A 167 -16.55 4.89 -17.66
C ARG A 167 -16.99 3.48 -17.33
N LEU A 168 -16.98 2.61 -18.32
CA LEU A 168 -17.03 1.17 -18.12
C LEU A 168 -15.59 0.64 -18.11
N ILE A 169 -15.22 -0.08 -17.05
CA ILE A 169 -13.87 -0.59 -16.84
C ILE A 169 -13.89 -2.05 -16.36
N GLU A 170 -12.76 -2.71 -16.53
CA GLU A 170 -12.48 -4.08 -16.10
C GLU A 170 -11.51 -4.02 -14.92
N PRO A 171 -12.00 -4.06 -13.66
CA PRO A 171 -11.18 -3.82 -12.47
C PRO A 171 -10.24 -4.98 -12.16
N LEU A 172 -8.93 -4.77 -12.27
CA LEU A 172 -7.89 -5.79 -12.15
C LEU A 172 -7.22 -5.87 -10.77
N GLY A 173 -7.26 -4.81 -9.97
CA GLY A 173 -6.63 -4.86 -8.66
C GLY A 173 -6.67 -3.56 -7.89
N LEU A 174 -6.51 -3.66 -6.58
CA LEU A 174 -6.40 -2.52 -5.68
C LEU A 174 -4.97 -2.39 -5.16
N VAL A 175 -4.44 -1.17 -5.20
CA VAL A 175 -3.11 -0.85 -4.68
C VAL A 175 -3.23 0.24 -3.63
N ALA A 176 -2.72 -0.02 -2.43
CA ALA A 176 -2.51 0.99 -1.41
C ALA A 176 -1.12 1.62 -1.59
N LYS A 177 -1.06 2.93 -1.84
CA LYS A 177 0.19 3.72 -1.86
C LYS A 177 0.10 4.81 -0.80
N GLY A 178 0.82 4.62 0.32
CA GLY A 178 0.65 5.41 1.53
C GLY A 178 -0.75 5.19 2.10
N ASN A 179 -1.49 6.28 2.32
CA ASN A 179 -2.90 6.27 2.76
C ASN A 179 -3.90 6.40 1.61
N ARG A 180 -3.49 6.16 0.35
CA ARG A 180 -4.34 6.35 -0.84
C ARG A 180 -4.55 5.02 -1.56
N TRP A 181 -5.79 4.76 -1.93
CA TRP A 181 -6.17 3.63 -2.77
C TRP A 181 -6.20 3.99 -4.25
N TYR A 182 -5.65 3.09 -5.06
CA TYR A 182 -5.69 3.14 -6.51
C TYR A 182 -6.31 1.84 -7.03
N LEU A 183 -7.28 1.98 -7.94
CA LEU A 183 -7.83 0.89 -8.72
C LEU A 183 -7.05 0.79 -10.04
N VAL A 184 -6.42 -0.35 -10.27
CA VAL A 184 -5.87 -0.71 -11.57
C VAL A 184 -6.96 -1.39 -12.37
N ALA A 185 -7.24 -0.91 -13.58
CA ALA A 185 -8.28 -1.46 -14.44
C ALA A 185 -7.93 -1.35 -15.91
N SER A 186 -8.46 -2.26 -16.73
CA SER A 186 -8.48 -2.15 -18.18
C SER A 186 -9.66 -1.28 -18.62
N ARG A 187 -9.43 -0.39 -19.59
CA ARG A 187 -10.48 0.33 -20.33
C ARG A 187 -10.18 0.15 -21.81
N ASN A 188 -11.04 -0.57 -22.51
CA ASN A 188 -10.86 -0.88 -23.94
C ASN A 188 -9.49 -1.53 -24.26
N GLY A 189 -9.00 -2.41 -23.39
CA GLY A 189 -7.70 -3.08 -23.54
C GLY A 189 -6.50 -2.29 -23.02
N GLU A 190 -6.66 -1.02 -22.66
CA GLU A 190 -5.59 -0.21 -22.07
C GLU A 190 -5.62 -0.23 -20.54
N LEU A 191 -4.49 -0.55 -19.92
CA LEU A 191 -4.33 -0.54 -18.47
C LEU A 191 -4.18 0.89 -17.93
N ARG A 192 -4.99 1.25 -16.94
CA ARG A 192 -4.99 2.58 -16.32
C ARG A 192 -5.12 2.51 -14.80
N ASN A 193 -4.58 3.53 -14.13
CA ASN A 193 -4.72 3.74 -12.69
C ASN A 193 -5.81 4.77 -12.41
N TYR A 194 -6.73 4.43 -11.52
CA TYR A 194 -7.81 5.30 -11.05
C TYR A 194 -7.62 5.56 -9.56
N ARG A 195 -7.55 6.82 -9.15
CA ARG A 195 -7.51 7.14 -7.73
C ARG A 195 -8.90 6.88 -7.14
N ALA A 196 -9.00 5.98 -6.15
CA ALA A 196 -10.30 5.51 -5.68
C ALA A 196 -11.16 6.63 -5.09
N SER A 197 -10.55 7.62 -4.42
CA SER A 197 -11.23 8.80 -3.89
C SER A 197 -11.82 9.75 -4.95
N ARG A 198 -11.44 9.59 -6.22
CA ARG A 198 -12.03 10.32 -7.36
C ARG A 198 -13.16 9.56 -8.05
N ILE A 199 -13.47 8.35 -7.59
CA ILE A 199 -14.63 7.58 -8.00
C ILE A 199 -15.79 7.97 -7.09
N HIS A 200 -16.68 8.84 -7.59
CA HIS A 200 -17.82 9.34 -6.81
C HIS A 200 -18.90 8.28 -6.62
N SER A 201 -19.13 7.48 -7.65
CA SER A 201 -20.04 6.34 -7.62
C SER A 201 -19.48 5.19 -8.45
N ALA A 202 -19.83 3.97 -8.06
CA ALA A 202 -19.52 2.76 -8.81
C ALA A 202 -20.74 1.83 -8.82
N LYS A 203 -21.01 1.22 -9.96
CA LYS A 203 -22.05 0.21 -10.14
C LYS A 203 -21.41 -1.03 -10.77
N MET A 204 -21.50 -2.13 -10.04
CA MET A 204 -21.04 -3.42 -10.53
C MET A 204 -22.03 -3.95 -11.57
N GLU A 205 -21.51 -4.33 -12.73
CA GLU A 205 -22.32 -4.91 -13.79
C GLU A 205 -22.47 -6.43 -13.60
N MET A 206 -23.47 -7.01 -14.26
CA MET A 206 -23.66 -8.46 -14.26
C MET A 206 -22.62 -9.17 -15.13
N GLU A 207 -22.12 -8.48 -16.15
CA GLU A 207 -21.11 -8.97 -17.07
C GLU A 207 -19.75 -9.17 -16.36
N ARG A 208 -19.15 -10.33 -16.57
CA ARG A 208 -17.79 -10.64 -16.13
C ARG A 208 -16.79 -10.32 -17.24
N PHE A 209 -15.56 -10.05 -16.85
CA PHE A 209 -14.44 -9.97 -17.79
C PHE A 209 -13.44 -11.09 -17.51
N GLU A 210 -12.67 -11.47 -18.51
CA GLU A 210 -11.59 -12.42 -18.34
C GLU A 210 -10.34 -11.69 -17.85
N ARG A 211 -9.87 -12.05 -16.66
CA ARG A 211 -8.61 -11.51 -16.15
C ARG A 211 -7.46 -12.02 -17.03
N PRO A 212 -6.60 -11.15 -17.57
CA PRO A 212 -5.46 -11.60 -18.38
C PRO A 212 -4.54 -12.52 -17.59
N ALA A 213 -4.23 -13.71 -18.12
CA ALA A 213 -3.48 -14.74 -17.42
C ALA A 213 -2.08 -14.29 -16.96
N ASN A 214 -1.43 -13.43 -17.76
CA ASN A 214 -0.07 -12.95 -17.49
C ASN A 214 -0.05 -11.59 -16.75
N PHE A 215 -1.19 -11.12 -16.23
CA PHE A 215 -1.25 -9.85 -15.52
C PHE A 215 -0.87 -10.01 -14.04
N HIS A 216 0.25 -9.39 -13.66
CA HIS A 216 0.73 -9.30 -12.29
C HIS A 216 0.60 -7.87 -11.75
N LEU A 217 -0.26 -7.68 -10.73
CA LEU A 217 -0.59 -6.36 -10.20
C LEU A 217 0.62 -5.58 -9.69
N ALA A 218 1.49 -6.24 -8.91
CA ALA A 218 2.68 -5.62 -8.33
C ALA A 218 3.67 -5.17 -9.43
N THR A 219 3.95 -6.05 -10.40
CA THR A 219 4.83 -5.75 -11.53
C THR A 219 4.30 -4.60 -12.37
N TYR A 220 3.00 -4.62 -12.70
CA TYR A 220 2.36 -3.52 -13.42
C TYR A 220 2.44 -2.21 -12.65
N TRP A 221 2.18 -2.23 -11.33
CA TRP A 221 2.19 -1.02 -10.51
C TRP A 221 3.57 -0.35 -10.49
N GLU A 222 4.63 -1.13 -10.32
CA GLU A 222 6.01 -0.63 -10.34
C GLU A 222 6.35 -0.02 -11.70
N GLN A 223 6.07 -0.74 -12.79
CA GLN A 223 6.27 -0.23 -14.15
C GLN A 223 5.47 1.03 -14.44
N SER A 224 4.20 1.07 -14.00
CA SER A 224 3.32 2.20 -14.22
C SER A 224 3.75 3.43 -13.41
N LYS A 225 4.28 3.23 -12.20
CA LYS A 225 4.83 4.31 -11.36
C LYS A 225 6.07 4.91 -12.00
N ASP A 226 6.98 4.06 -12.49
CA ASP A 226 8.21 4.52 -13.16
C ASP A 226 7.88 5.23 -14.47
N ASN A 227 6.94 4.69 -15.24
CA ASN A 227 6.46 5.34 -16.46
C ASN A 227 5.77 6.68 -16.16
N PHE A 228 4.99 6.77 -15.09
CA PHE A 228 4.40 8.03 -14.66
C PHE A 228 5.47 9.06 -14.32
N ILE A 229 6.48 8.68 -13.53
CA ILE A 229 7.59 9.58 -13.15
C ILE A 229 8.38 10.04 -14.39
N ARG A 230 8.68 9.13 -15.33
CA ARG A 230 9.39 9.47 -16.58
C ARG A 230 8.61 10.40 -17.50
N ASN A 231 7.28 10.31 -17.49
CA ASN A 231 6.40 11.13 -18.33
C ASN A 231 5.81 12.33 -17.59
N LEU A 232 6.21 12.59 -16.34
CA LEU A 232 5.90 13.86 -15.70
C LEU A 232 6.49 14.96 -16.59
N PRO A 233 5.71 16.00 -16.93
CA PRO A 233 6.29 17.12 -17.64
C PRO A 233 7.43 17.68 -16.78
N ALA A 234 8.52 18.04 -17.44
CA ALA A 234 9.69 18.59 -16.79
C ALA A 234 9.89 20.01 -17.31
N TYR A 235 9.96 20.95 -16.38
CA TYR A 235 10.30 22.33 -16.67
C TYR A 235 11.55 22.68 -15.85
N ASP A 236 12.69 22.71 -16.54
CA ASP A 236 13.99 22.99 -15.93
C ASP A 236 14.26 24.49 -15.98
N VAL A 237 14.71 25.02 -14.84
CA VAL A 237 15.09 26.43 -14.69
C VAL A 237 16.50 26.48 -14.13
N ASP A 238 17.40 27.12 -14.87
CA ASP A 238 18.74 27.45 -14.40
C ASP A 238 18.62 28.64 -13.46
N VAL A 239 19.13 28.49 -12.25
CA VAL A 239 19.06 29.52 -11.21
C VAL A 239 20.38 29.69 -10.48
N GLU A 240 20.54 30.86 -9.88
CA GLU A 240 21.51 31.13 -8.84
C GLU A 240 20.73 31.22 -7.51
N ILE A 241 21.08 30.39 -6.53
CA ILE A 241 20.40 30.34 -5.23
C ILE A 241 21.28 30.89 -4.10
N ALA A 242 20.66 31.61 -3.17
CA ALA A 242 21.33 32.05 -1.96
C ALA A 242 21.71 30.84 -1.07
N PRO A 243 22.92 30.79 -0.46
CA PRO A 243 23.32 29.69 0.39
C PRO A 243 22.38 29.41 1.57
N SER A 244 21.70 30.45 2.07
CA SER A 244 20.77 30.40 3.21
C SER A 244 19.58 29.47 2.97
N ILE A 245 19.12 29.33 1.72
CA ILE A 245 17.90 28.57 1.39
C ILE A 245 18.18 27.14 0.96
N ILE A 246 19.45 26.73 0.79
CA ILE A 246 19.82 25.38 0.35
C ILE A 246 19.13 24.33 1.23
N LYS A 247 19.29 24.45 2.55
CA LYS A 247 18.69 23.51 3.51
C LYS A 247 17.17 23.46 3.36
N ARG A 248 16.52 24.59 3.08
CA ARG A 248 15.06 24.70 2.94
C ARG A 248 14.56 24.08 1.63
N ILE A 249 15.27 24.29 0.53
CA ILE A 249 14.94 23.70 -0.78
C ILE A 249 15.13 22.18 -0.75
N THR A 250 16.24 21.70 -0.19
CA THR A 250 16.54 20.26 -0.13
C THR A 250 15.75 19.52 0.94
N PHE A 251 15.12 20.21 1.90
CA PHE A 251 14.46 19.58 3.05
C PHE A 251 13.30 18.66 2.65
N THR A 252 12.51 19.04 1.64
CA THR A 252 11.28 18.31 1.33
C THR A 252 11.36 17.47 0.06
N GLY A 253 12.18 17.85 -0.93
CA GLY A 253 12.29 17.19 -2.25
C GLY A 253 10.94 17.03 -3.00
N LYS A 254 9.86 17.65 -2.50
CA LYS A 254 8.48 17.41 -2.92
C LYS A 254 7.99 18.37 -4.00
N PHE A 255 8.63 19.54 -4.10
CA PHE A 255 8.19 20.65 -4.95
C PHE A 255 9.24 21.04 -6.00
N VAL A 256 10.51 20.66 -5.77
CA VAL A 256 11.58 20.90 -6.74
C VAL A 256 12.66 19.84 -6.57
N GLN A 257 13.17 19.35 -7.70
CA GLN A 257 14.36 18.49 -7.72
C GLN A 257 15.57 19.36 -8.07
N VAL A 258 16.62 19.29 -7.24
CA VAL A 258 17.91 19.91 -7.53
C VAL A 258 18.73 18.90 -8.32
N ILE A 259 18.90 19.16 -9.61
CA ILE A 259 19.55 18.20 -10.52
C ILE A 259 21.06 18.36 -10.52
N GLU A 260 21.52 19.60 -10.43
CA GLU A 260 22.93 19.93 -10.41
C GLU A 260 23.18 21.07 -9.43
N LYS A 261 24.32 21.01 -8.75
CA LYS A 261 24.82 22.04 -7.84
C LYS A 261 26.29 22.27 -8.14
N LYS A 262 26.63 23.52 -8.47
CA LYS A 262 28.02 23.95 -8.68
C LYS A 262 28.54 24.70 -7.44
N SER A 263 29.85 24.88 -7.35
CA SER A 263 30.46 25.75 -6.33
C SER A 263 29.90 27.16 -6.44
N ALA A 264 29.90 27.89 -5.32
CA ALA A 264 29.45 29.27 -5.31
C ALA A 264 30.29 30.10 -6.30
N ASN A 265 29.62 30.99 -7.02
CA ASN A 265 30.28 31.97 -7.88
C ASN A 265 31.00 33.03 -7.03
N GLU A 266 31.71 33.95 -7.69
CA GLU A 266 32.47 35.03 -7.04
C GLU A 266 31.59 35.95 -6.17
N GLN A 267 30.28 35.96 -6.40
CA GLN A 267 29.29 36.77 -5.67
C GLN A 267 28.65 35.98 -4.52
N GLY A 268 29.10 34.76 -4.24
CA GLY A 268 28.58 33.91 -3.16
C GLY A 268 27.25 33.20 -3.49
N TRP A 269 26.77 33.30 -4.72
CA TRP A 269 25.57 32.60 -5.18
C TRP A 269 25.90 31.22 -5.71
N LEU A 270 24.98 30.27 -5.54
CA LEU A 270 25.19 28.89 -5.93
C LEU A 270 24.41 28.58 -7.22
N PRO A 271 25.08 28.29 -8.35
CA PRO A 271 24.39 27.85 -9.56
C PRO A 271 23.75 26.47 -9.36
N ALA A 272 22.48 26.34 -9.75
CA ALA A 272 21.72 25.10 -9.65
C ALA A 272 20.70 24.99 -10.78
N VAL A 273 20.33 23.75 -11.10
CA VAL A 273 19.21 23.45 -12.00
C VAL A 273 18.04 22.93 -11.17
N LEU A 274 16.92 23.67 -11.21
CA LEU A 274 15.69 23.33 -10.53
C LEU A 274 14.68 22.75 -11.53
N ARG A 275 14.18 21.54 -11.25
CA ARG A 275 13.13 20.89 -12.06
C ARG A 275 11.77 20.95 -11.40
N PHE A 276 10.80 21.45 -12.15
CA PHE A 276 9.39 21.60 -11.81
C PHE A 276 8.51 20.72 -12.73
N ASN A 277 7.25 20.50 -12.37
CA ASN A 277 6.32 19.75 -13.22
C ASN A 277 5.77 20.61 -14.36
N ASP A 278 5.67 21.93 -14.15
CA ASP A 278 5.25 22.88 -15.17
C ASP A 278 5.79 24.29 -14.90
N ARG A 279 5.56 25.19 -15.87
CA ARG A 279 5.99 26.59 -15.83
C ARG A 279 5.32 27.38 -14.72
N GLN A 280 4.05 27.13 -14.41
CA GLN A 280 3.31 27.88 -13.40
C GLN A 280 3.85 27.54 -11.99
N GLU A 281 4.11 26.27 -11.72
CA GLU A 281 4.74 25.81 -10.49
C GLU A 281 6.11 26.48 -10.28
N ALA A 282 6.93 26.57 -11.34
CA ALA A 282 8.22 27.26 -11.28
C ALA A 282 8.08 28.74 -10.88
N ILE A 283 7.15 29.46 -11.50
CA ILE A 283 6.89 30.88 -11.23
C ILE A 283 6.47 31.08 -9.78
N GLU A 284 5.48 30.32 -9.31
CA GLU A 284 4.93 30.44 -7.97
C GLU A 284 5.95 30.06 -6.89
N TYR A 285 6.72 28.99 -7.13
CA TYR A 285 7.76 28.54 -6.21
C TYR A 285 8.89 29.56 -6.09
N ILE A 286 9.45 30.00 -7.22
CA ILE A 286 10.58 30.95 -7.24
C ILE A 286 10.15 32.28 -6.60
N LEU A 287 8.98 32.81 -6.96
CA LEU A 287 8.46 34.04 -6.35
C LEU A 287 8.29 33.91 -4.83
N GLY A 288 7.92 32.72 -4.33
CA GLY A 288 7.78 32.45 -2.89
C GLY A 288 9.09 32.56 -2.09
N PHE A 289 10.25 32.53 -2.74
CA PHE A 289 11.55 32.78 -2.12
C PHE A 289 12.01 34.23 -2.21
N GLY A 290 11.26 35.08 -2.92
CA GLY A 290 11.54 36.50 -3.06
C GLY A 290 12.86 36.74 -3.77
N ASP A 291 13.78 37.37 -3.07
CA ASP A 291 15.11 37.77 -3.55
C ASP A 291 16.18 36.69 -3.39
N GLN A 292 15.83 35.48 -2.92
CA GLN A 292 16.81 34.42 -2.60
C GLN A 292 17.06 33.44 -3.77
N ILE A 293 16.33 33.57 -4.88
CA ILE A 293 16.51 32.79 -6.10
C ILE A 293 16.55 33.75 -7.29
N LYS A 294 17.61 33.67 -8.09
CA LYS A 294 17.78 34.46 -9.31
C LYS A 294 17.71 33.54 -10.53
N ILE A 295 16.88 33.88 -11.50
CA ILE A 295 16.75 33.12 -12.75
C ILE A 295 17.90 33.46 -13.68
N VAL A 296 18.54 32.42 -14.23
CA VAL A 296 19.52 32.50 -15.31
C VAL A 296 18.86 32.15 -16.64
N SER A 297 18.06 31.08 -16.68
CA SER A 297 17.37 30.60 -17.87
C SER A 297 16.10 29.83 -17.50
N PRO A 298 15.00 29.94 -18.27
CA PRO A 298 14.87 30.78 -19.46
C PRO A 298 14.56 32.25 -19.10
N ALA A 299 14.94 33.20 -19.95
CA ALA A 299 14.83 34.63 -19.64
C ALA A 299 13.38 35.13 -19.47
N HIS A 300 12.39 34.45 -20.06
CA HIS A 300 11.01 34.92 -20.17
C HIS A 300 10.09 34.74 -18.93
N LEU A 301 10.14 33.66 -18.14
CA LEU A 301 11.06 33.65 -17.02
C LEU A 301 10.80 34.77 -16.03
N THR A 302 11.76 35.68 -16.03
CA THR A 302 11.83 36.87 -15.20
C THR A 302 10.62 37.80 -15.38
N ASP A 303 10.18 38.04 -16.63
CA ASP A 303 9.08 38.98 -16.93
C ASP A 303 7.75 38.52 -16.34
N GLU A 304 7.54 37.21 -16.29
CA GLU A 304 6.34 36.61 -15.71
C GLU A 304 6.31 36.68 -14.20
N ILE A 305 7.45 36.40 -13.54
CA ILE A 305 7.59 36.57 -12.10
C ILE A 305 7.34 38.02 -11.71
N VAL A 306 7.93 38.98 -12.44
CA VAL A 306 7.70 40.41 -12.23
C VAL A 306 6.22 40.74 -12.39
N SER A 307 5.56 40.20 -13.42
CA SER A 307 4.13 40.41 -13.67
C SER A 307 3.26 39.83 -12.55
N LEU A 308 3.56 38.63 -12.06
CA LEU A 308 2.84 38.00 -10.95
C LEU A 308 3.06 38.77 -9.64
N ALA A 309 4.30 39.18 -9.34
CA ALA A 309 4.62 39.97 -8.16
C ALA A 309 3.84 41.30 -8.15
N ARG A 310 3.79 42.01 -9.28
CA ARG A 310 2.98 43.24 -9.43
C ARG A 310 1.48 42.98 -9.22
N ARG A 311 0.95 41.85 -9.70
CA ARG A 311 -0.46 41.46 -9.46
C ARG A 311 -0.70 41.20 -7.97
N ALA A 312 0.20 40.48 -7.30
CA ALA A 312 0.10 40.19 -5.87
C ALA A 312 0.12 41.48 -5.03
N ILE A 313 1.05 42.40 -5.32
CA ILE A 313 1.14 43.71 -4.66
C ILE A 313 -0.19 44.47 -4.81
N ARG A 314 -0.71 44.62 -6.03
CA ARG A 314 -1.99 45.30 -6.27
C ARG A 314 -3.16 44.65 -5.53
N PHE A 315 -3.22 43.31 -5.51
CA PHE A 315 -4.29 42.57 -4.84
C PHE A 315 -4.33 42.84 -3.33
N HIS A 316 -3.16 42.96 -2.69
CA HIS A 316 -3.07 43.19 -1.25
C HIS A 316 -3.12 44.67 -0.84
N GLN A 317 -2.80 45.60 -1.74
CA GLN A 317 -2.90 47.04 -1.50
C GLN A 317 -4.32 47.59 -1.70
N ASN A 318 -5.16 46.92 -2.49
CA ASN A 318 -6.56 47.31 -2.73
C ASN A 318 -7.55 46.66 -1.73
N ARG A 319 -7.08 46.35 -0.52
CA ARG A 319 -7.92 45.89 0.61
C ARG A 319 -7.96 46.95 1.69
#